data_AF-A0A4Q2Y5Z6-F1
#
_entry.id   AF-A0A4Q2Y5Z6-F1
#
_cell.length_a   1.000
_cell.length_b   1.000
_cell.length_c   1.000
_cell.angle_alpha   90.00
_cell.angle_beta   90.00
_cell.angle_gamma   90.00
#
_symmetry.space_group_name_H-M   'P 1'
#
loop_
_entity.id
_entity.type
_entity.pdbx_description
1 polymer ?
#
loop_
_entity_poly.entity_id
_entity_poly.type
_entity_poly.pdbx_seq_one_letter_code
_entity_poly.pdbx_strand_id
1 'polypeptide(L)'
;MNRLPQEELQKLPAIQSLEAALRRPEEAVRLHLHDATEDLADIAGLPELRELSVSWSDVSALLPHLEQLTRLQDLSFRVCHLT
;
A
#
# COMPACT_ATOMS: atom_id res chain seq x y z
N MET A 1 15.40 0.67 12.27
CA MET A 1 13.99 1.04 12.04
C MET A 1 13.12 0.27 13.01
N ASN A 2 12.24 0.94 13.75
CA ASN A 2 11.39 0.28 14.75
C ASN A 2 10.17 -0.35 14.04
N ARG A 3 10.06 -1.67 14.11
CA ARG A 3 8.91 -2.44 13.57
C ARG A 3 7.70 -2.14 14.44
N LEU A 4 6.55 -1.82 13.83
CA LEU A 4 5.33 -1.63 14.61
C LEU A 4 4.73 -3.03 14.90
N PRO A 5 4.40 -3.38 16.15
CA PRO A 5 3.73 -4.64 16.43
C PRO A 5 2.45 -4.78 15.60
N GLN A 6 2.18 -5.98 15.10
CA GLN A 6 1.07 -6.19 14.17
C GLN A 6 -0.29 -5.87 14.79
N GLU A 7 -0.46 -6.08 16.09
CA GLU A 7 -1.67 -5.72 16.82
C GLU A 7 -1.93 -4.20 16.82
N GLU A 8 -0.89 -3.39 16.95
CA GLU A 8 -0.99 -1.93 16.90
C GLU A 8 -1.19 -1.45 15.46
N LEU A 9 -0.54 -2.08 14.49
CA LEU A 9 -0.76 -1.81 13.08
C LEU A 9 -2.23 -2.04 12.71
N GLN A 10 -2.82 -3.16 13.11
CA GLN A 10 -4.22 -3.48 12.81
C GLN A 10 -5.24 -2.51 13.43
N LYS A 11 -4.88 -1.82 14.52
CA LYS A 11 -5.72 -0.79 15.15
C LYS A 11 -5.72 0.53 14.37
N LEU A 12 -4.71 0.80 13.55
CA LEU A 12 -4.65 2.01 12.73
C LEU A 12 -5.68 1.94 11.60
N PRO A 13 -6.29 3.09 11.21
CA PRO A 13 -7.22 3.12 10.10
C PRO A 13 -6.50 2.78 8.78
N ALA A 14 -7.18 2.03 7.92
CA ALA A 14 -6.73 1.77 6.55
C ALA A 14 -7.37 2.76 5.58
N ILE A 15 -6.55 3.38 4.73
CA ILE A 15 -6.99 4.21 3.62
C ILE A 15 -7.40 3.28 2.49
N GLN A 16 -8.51 3.60 1.80
CA GLN A 16 -9.08 2.74 0.75
C GLN A 16 -8.97 3.34 -0.67
N SER A 17 -8.12 4.35 -0.83
CA SER A 17 -7.94 5.09 -2.09
C SER A 17 -6.50 5.58 -2.18
N LEU A 18 -5.85 5.34 -3.31
CA LEU A 18 -4.49 5.82 -3.56
C LEU A 18 -4.46 7.35 -3.60
N GLU A 19 -5.45 7.99 -4.23
CA GLU A 19 -5.57 9.45 -4.23
C GLU A 19 -5.65 10.03 -2.82
N ALA A 20 -6.46 9.43 -1.95
CA ALA A 20 -6.60 9.88 -0.56
C ALA A 20 -5.28 9.73 0.22
N ALA A 21 -4.54 8.64 -0.01
CA ALA A 21 -3.23 8.42 0.59
C ALA A 21 -2.21 9.47 0.12
N LEU A 22 -2.19 9.77 -1.18
CA LEU A 22 -1.27 10.75 -1.78
C LEU A 22 -1.56 12.20 -1.36
N ARG A 23 -2.77 12.53 -0.90
CA ARG A 23 -3.05 13.84 -0.30
C ARG A 23 -2.31 14.06 1.02
N ARG A 24 -1.97 13.00 1.75
CA ARG A 24 -1.25 13.02 3.02
C ARG A 24 -0.32 11.79 3.15
N PRO A 25 0.76 11.74 2.35
CA PRO A 25 1.59 10.55 2.22
C PRO A 25 2.26 10.11 3.53
N GLU A 26 2.56 11.07 4.42
CA GLU A 26 3.16 10.82 5.74
C GLU A 26 2.16 10.25 6.77
N GLU A 27 0.85 10.36 6.51
CA GLU A 27 -0.21 9.79 7.37
C GLU A 27 -0.66 8.40 6.88
N ALA A 28 -0.28 8.02 5.66
CA ALA A 28 -0.71 6.79 5.00
C ALA A 28 0.08 5.57 5.49
N VAL A 29 -0.32 5.01 6.62
CA VAL A 29 0.35 3.83 7.22
C VAL A 29 -0.19 2.51 6.67
N ARG A 30 -1.48 2.45 6.34
CA ARG A 30 -2.15 1.26 5.81
C ARG A 30 -2.98 1.64 4.60
N LEU A 31 -2.77 0.94 3.48
CA LEU A 31 -3.47 1.17 2.23
C LEU A 31 -4.08 -0.14 1.72
N HIS A 32 -5.41 -0.13 1.58
CA HIS A 32 -6.20 -1.26 1.08
C HIS A 32 -6.87 -0.86 -0.23
N LEU A 33 -6.41 -1.42 -1.33
CA LEU A 33 -6.99 -1.17 -2.65
C LEU A 33 -7.83 -2.37 -3.07
N HIS A 34 -9.03 -2.09 -3.56
CA HIS A 34 -9.95 -3.08 -4.10
C HIS A 34 -10.44 -2.60 -5.45
N ASP A 35 -10.23 -3.40 -6.49
CA ASP A 35 -10.64 -3.05 -7.86
C ASP A 35 -10.08 -1.69 -8.30
N ALA A 36 -8.83 -1.42 -7.92
CA ALA A 36 -8.11 -0.25 -8.39
C ALA A 36 -7.91 -0.33 -9.90
N THR A 37 -8.27 0.75 -10.57
CA THR A 37 -8.15 0.90 -12.04
C THR A 37 -7.12 1.95 -12.42
N GLU A 38 -6.67 2.74 -11.44
CA GLU A 38 -5.58 3.68 -11.56
C GLU A 38 -4.20 2.99 -11.68
N ASP A 39 -3.23 3.71 -12.24
CA ASP A 39 -1.84 3.29 -12.21
C ASP A 39 -1.31 3.34 -10.77
N LEU A 40 -0.77 2.22 -10.30
CA LEU A 40 -0.30 2.03 -8.93
C LEU A 40 1.19 2.39 -8.75
N ALA A 41 1.85 2.94 -9.77
CA ALA A 41 3.25 3.39 -9.67
C ALA A 41 3.48 4.45 -8.58
N ASP A 42 2.51 5.34 -8.38
CA ASP A 42 2.59 6.44 -7.41
C ASP A 42 2.63 5.96 -5.95
N ILE A 43 2.42 4.67 -5.68
CA ILE A 43 2.52 4.10 -4.33
C ILE A 43 3.90 4.30 -3.71
N ALA A 44 4.94 4.44 -4.54
CA ALA A 44 6.30 4.82 -4.11
C ALA A 44 6.33 6.12 -3.28
N GLY A 45 5.37 7.01 -3.49
CA GLY A 45 5.23 8.27 -2.76
C GLY A 45 4.69 8.13 -1.32
N LEU A 46 4.51 6.92 -0.79
CA LEU A 46 3.99 6.65 0.56
C LEU A 46 5.11 6.17 1.51
N PRO A 47 5.94 7.08 2.06
CA PRO A 47 7.16 6.73 2.79
C PRO A 47 6.89 6.05 4.14
N GLU A 48 5.69 6.25 4.69
CA GLU A 48 5.25 5.70 5.98
C GLU A 48 4.41 4.42 5.85
N LEU A 49 4.23 3.90 4.63
CA LEU A 49 3.40 2.73 4.38
C LEU A 49 4.02 1.49 5.03
N ARG A 50 3.21 0.84 5.88
CA ARG A 50 3.58 -0.37 6.64
C ARG A 50 2.74 -1.57 6.23
N GLU A 51 1.52 -1.36 5.77
CA GLU A 51 0.64 -2.40 5.25
C GLU A 51 0.08 -2.00 3.89
N LEU A 52 0.26 -2.88 2.92
CA LEU A 52 -0.32 -2.77 1.60
C LEU A 52 -1.11 -4.04 1.29
N SER A 53 -2.42 -3.87 1.09
CA SER A 53 -3.28 -4.93 0.58
C SER A 53 -3.90 -4.48 -0.73
N VAL A 54 -3.65 -5.20 -1.82
CA VAL A 54 -4.29 -4.95 -3.11
C VAL A 54 -5.11 -6.17 -3.49
N SER A 55 -6.31 -5.95 -4.00
CA SER A 55 -7.18 -7.03 -4.45
C SER A 55 -7.92 -6.67 -5.73
N TRP A 56 -8.11 -7.65 -6.61
CA TRP A 56 -8.85 -7.45 -7.87
C TRP A 56 -8.27 -6.35 -8.76
N SER A 57 -6.95 -6.21 -8.85
CA SER A 57 -6.29 -5.14 -9.62
C SER A 57 -5.10 -5.64 -10.42
N ASP A 58 -4.69 -4.85 -11.40
CA ASP A 58 -3.39 -4.98 -12.05
C ASP A 58 -2.30 -4.44 -11.13
N VAL A 59 -1.33 -5.26 -10.75
CA VAL A 59 -0.21 -4.83 -9.89
C VAL A 59 1.11 -4.74 -10.64
N SER A 60 1.10 -4.87 -11.97
CA SER A 60 2.32 -4.89 -12.80
C SER A 60 3.13 -3.62 -12.65
N ALA A 61 2.47 -2.46 -12.68
CA ALA A 61 3.11 -1.16 -12.50
C ALA A 61 3.59 -0.90 -11.05
N LEU A 62 3.03 -1.62 -10.07
CA LEU A 62 3.38 -1.49 -8.66
C LEU A 62 4.65 -2.26 -8.29
N LEU A 63 4.89 -3.43 -8.89
CA LEU A 63 6.01 -4.31 -8.52
C LEU A 63 7.39 -3.62 -8.54
N PRO A 64 7.77 -2.82 -9.55
CA PRO A 64 9.06 -2.13 -9.58
C PRO A 64 9.24 -1.11 -8.44
N HIS A 65 8.14 -0.66 -7.83
CA HIS A 65 8.12 0.40 -6.83
C HIS A 65 8.12 -0.15 -5.40
N LEU A 66 7.92 -1.46 -5.21
CA LEU A 66 7.89 -2.09 -3.88
C LEU A 66 9.21 -1.90 -3.10
N GLU A 67 10.35 -1.83 -3.79
CA GLU A 67 11.65 -1.60 -3.16
C GLU A 67 11.78 -0.22 -2.48
N GLN A 68 10.97 0.76 -2.92
CA GLN A 68 10.97 2.12 -2.36
C GLN A 68 10.19 2.20 -1.04
N LEU A 69 9.31 1.23 -0.78
CA LEU A 69 8.49 1.12 0.42
C LEU A 69 9.30 0.54 1.59
N THR A 70 10.35 1.24 2.00
CA THR A 70 11.34 0.76 2.98
C THR A 70 10.79 0.45 4.38
N ARG A 71 9.56 0.90 4.70
CA ARG A 71 8.86 0.64 5.97
C ARG A 71 7.77 -0.42 5.88
N LEU A 72 7.55 -0.99 4.69
CA LEU A 72 6.55 -2.00 4.45
C LEU A 72 6.85 -3.24 5.29
N GLN A 73 5.85 -3.71 6.02
CA GLN A 73 5.93 -4.87 6.90
C GLN A 73 5.02 -5.99 6.42
N ASP A 74 3.82 -5.63 5.96
CA ASP A 74 2.81 -6.56 5.48
C ASP A 74 2.43 -6.20 4.03
N LEU A 75 2.59 -7.16 3.13
CA LEU A 75 2.21 -7.06 1.72
C LEU A 75 1.28 -8.22 1.36
N SER A 76 0.11 -7.91 0.82
CA SER A 76 -0.89 -8.90 0.41
C SER A 76 -1.45 -8.57 -0.96
N PHE A 77 -1.44 -9.56 -1.86
CA PHE A 77 -2.13 -9.50 -3.15
C PHE A 77 -3.18 -10.61 -3.21
N ARG A 78 -4.41 -10.24 -3.55
CA ARG A 78 -5.54 -11.19 -3.64
C ARG A 78 -6.26 -11.04 -4.97
N VAL A 79 -6.29 -12.10 -5.78
CA VAL A 79 -6.97 -12.07 -7.09
C VAL A 79 -6.43 -10.91 -7.94
N CYS A 80 -5.12 -10.73 -7.98
CA CYS A 80 -4.45 -9.72 -8.82
C CYS A 80 -3.93 -10.38 -10.09
N HIS A 81 -3.75 -9.60 -11.15
CA HIS A 81 -3.11 -10.06 -12.38
C HIS A 81 -1.80 -9.32 -12.65
N LEU A 82 -0.97 -9.94 -13.48
CA LEU A 82 0.29 -9.42 -13.99
C LEU A 82 0.19 -9.47 -15.52
N THR A 83 0.42 -8.34 -16.15
CA THR A 83 0.19 -8.10 -17.58
C THR A 83 1.49 -7.78 -18.30
#